data_AF-A0A926CM72-F1
#
_entry.id   AF-A0A926CM72-F1
#
_cell.length_a   1.000
_cell.length_b   1.000
_cell.length_c   1.000
_cell.angle_alpha   90.00
_cell.angle_beta   90.00
_cell.angle_gamma   90.00
#
_symmetry.space_group_name_H-M   'P 1'
#
loop_
_entity.id
_entity.type
_entity.pdbx_description
1 polymer ?
#
loop_
_entity_poly.entity_id
_entity_poly.type
_entity_poly.pdbx_seq_one_letter_code
_entity_poly.pdbx_strand_id
1 'polypeptide(L)'
;MDAEAARFVAMSRQIWEFAETGYQEQKSSALLAEELRKSGFRVETGVAGMPTAFVASTGSGKPVIAIIGEYDALPGLSQKTVPEKNPEVAGASGHGCGHNLFGVAAMHAAIVVKRVMEEQKLSGTLRFYGTPAEEGGGGKIHMIRAGLFKDVDAALTWHPWDFNAPSNQNWLATV
;
A
#
# COMPACT_ATOMS: atom_id res chain seq x y z
N MET A 1 -10.11 -13.08 10.19
CA MET A 1 -10.18 -12.13 9.05
C MET A 1 -11.54 -11.44 9.00
N ASP A 2 -12.66 -12.17 8.99
CA ASP A 2 -13.98 -11.57 8.71
C ASP A 2 -14.47 -10.57 9.76
N ALA A 3 -14.16 -10.79 11.04
CA ALA A 3 -14.57 -9.87 12.12
C ALA A 3 -13.97 -8.46 11.98
N GLU A 4 -12.86 -8.31 11.24
CA GLU A 4 -12.19 -7.02 11.01
C GLU A 4 -12.48 -6.44 9.62
N ALA A 5 -13.21 -7.18 8.77
CA ALA A 5 -13.47 -6.77 7.39
C ALA A 5 -14.13 -5.39 7.32
N ALA A 6 -15.10 -5.10 8.20
CA ALA A 6 -15.78 -3.82 8.26
C ALA A 6 -14.81 -2.64 8.48
N ARG A 7 -13.77 -2.84 9.30
CA ARG A 7 -12.75 -1.81 9.58
C ARG A 7 -11.92 -1.51 8.35
N PHE A 8 -11.39 -2.55 7.68
CA PHE A 8 -10.54 -2.35 6.51
C PHE A 8 -11.34 -1.88 5.30
N VAL A 9 -12.60 -2.30 5.15
CA VAL A 9 -13.52 -1.73 4.14
C VAL A 9 -13.73 -0.24 4.40
N ALA A 10 -13.93 0.17 5.65
CA ALA A 10 -14.05 1.59 5.98
C ALA A 10 -12.77 2.38 5.66
N MET A 11 -11.58 1.83 5.92
CA MET A 11 -10.31 2.47 5.54
C MET A 11 -10.16 2.60 4.02
N SER A 12 -10.50 1.56 3.26
CA SER A 12 -10.46 1.62 1.79
C SER A 12 -11.41 2.68 1.25
N ARG A 13 -12.58 2.84 1.86
CA ARG A 13 -13.51 3.94 1.55
C ARG A 13 -12.93 5.31 1.91
N GLN A 14 -12.26 5.46 3.06
CA GLN A 14 -11.61 6.74 3.38
C GLN A 14 -10.56 7.13 2.34
N ILE A 15 -9.72 6.19 1.90
CA ILE A 15 -8.73 6.46 0.84
C ILE A 15 -9.42 6.78 -0.49
N TRP A 16 -10.52 6.08 -0.82
CA TRP A 16 -11.35 6.41 -1.98
C TRP A 16 -11.80 7.88 -1.98
N GLU A 17 -12.27 8.37 -0.82
CA GLU A 17 -12.72 9.75 -0.66
C GLU A 17 -11.55 10.76 -0.64
N PHE A 18 -10.36 10.36 -0.17
CA PHE A 18 -9.19 11.23 -0.18
C PHE A 18 -8.71 11.52 -1.60
N ALA A 19 -8.67 10.48 -2.46
CA ALA A 19 -8.33 10.57 -3.88
C ALA A 19 -7.07 11.43 -4.16
N GLU A 20 -6.04 11.29 -3.31
CA GLU A 20 -4.82 12.09 -3.38
C GLU A 20 -3.89 11.55 -4.48
N THR A 21 -3.41 12.42 -5.37
CA THR A 21 -2.52 12.03 -6.48
C THR A 21 -1.07 11.85 -6.02
N GLY A 22 -0.24 11.31 -6.90
CA GLY A 22 1.20 11.12 -6.70
C GLY A 22 1.90 12.25 -5.94
N TYR A 23 2.61 11.89 -4.87
CA TYR A 23 3.34 12.76 -3.92
C TYR A 23 2.49 13.69 -3.04
N GLN A 24 1.18 13.64 -3.16
CA GLN A 24 0.24 14.42 -2.36
C GLN A 24 -0.57 13.56 -1.38
N GLU A 25 -0.23 12.27 -1.24
CA GLU A 25 -0.98 11.25 -0.51
C GLU A 25 -0.80 11.31 1.01
N GLN A 26 -0.89 12.52 1.57
CA GLN A 26 -0.60 12.78 2.98
C GLN A 26 -1.59 12.05 3.90
N LYS A 27 -2.89 12.09 3.57
CA LYS A 27 -3.91 11.43 4.38
C LYS A 27 -3.87 9.92 4.20
N SER A 28 -3.74 9.45 2.96
CA SER A 28 -3.69 8.01 2.67
C SER A 28 -2.48 7.34 3.31
N SER A 29 -1.29 7.95 3.17
CA SER A 29 -0.05 7.46 3.79
C SER A 29 -0.14 7.47 5.31
N ALA A 30 -0.61 8.58 5.90
CA ALA A 30 -0.76 8.69 7.35
C ALA A 30 -1.75 7.66 7.92
N LEU A 31 -2.87 7.41 7.24
CA LEU A 31 -3.88 6.44 7.66
C LEU A 31 -3.30 5.03 7.72
N LEU A 32 -2.58 4.59 6.68
CA LEU A 32 -1.96 3.26 6.63
C LEU A 32 -0.82 3.12 7.65
N ALA A 33 0.06 4.13 7.72
CA ALA A 33 1.16 4.16 8.67
C ALA A 33 0.67 4.07 10.12
N GLU A 34 -0.41 4.78 10.45
CA GLU A 34 -0.97 4.78 11.80
C GLU A 34 -1.62 3.45 12.18
N GLU A 35 -2.33 2.81 11.25
CA GLU A 35 -2.89 1.48 11.50
C GLU A 35 -1.81 0.41 11.71
N LEU A 36 -0.68 0.51 10.99
CA LEU A 36 0.48 -0.35 11.22
C LEU A 36 1.15 -0.09 12.57
N ARG A 37 1.27 1.17 13.00
CA ARG A 37 1.75 1.49 14.37
C ARG A 37 0.85 0.87 15.43
N LYS A 38 -0.47 1.03 15.30
CA LYS A 38 -1.46 0.42 16.21
C LYS A 38 -1.37 -1.10 16.23
N SER A 39 -0.98 -1.70 15.12
CA SER A 39 -0.77 -3.15 14.99
C SER A 39 0.61 -3.63 15.49
N GLY A 40 1.41 -2.74 16.06
CA GLY A 40 2.70 -3.06 16.70
C GLY A 40 3.89 -3.07 15.75
N PHE A 41 3.78 -2.47 14.56
CA PHE A 41 4.94 -2.26 13.69
C PHE A 41 5.74 -1.03 14.13
N ARG A 42 7.05 -1.09 13.97
CA ARG A 42 7.92 0.10 13.99
C ARG A 42 7.82 0.79 12.65
N VAL A 43 7.28 2.02 12.61
CA VAL A 43 7.04 2.75 11.36
C VAL A 43 7.98 3.94 11.22
N GLU A 44 8.68 4.00 10.09
CA GLU A 44 9.54 5.10 9.66
C GLU A 44 8.91 5.79 8.43
N THR A 45 8.52 7.06 8.57
CA THR A 45 7.90 7.87 7.52
C THR A 45 8.90 8.84 6.90
N GLY A 46 8.61 9.36 5.71
CA GLY A 46 9.50 10.31 5.04
C GLY A 46 10.73 9.66 4.40
N VAL A 47 10.69 8.34 4.17
CA VAL A 47 11.84 7.58 3.67
C VAL A 47 12.18 7.96 2.23
N ALA A 48 13.44 7.76 1.83
CA ALA A 48 13.92 8.14 0.50
C ALA A 48 13.66 9.62 0.13
N GLY A 49 13.51 10.50 1.13
CA GLY A 49 13.24 11.93 0.93
C GLY A 49 11.82 12.25 0.48
N MET A 50 10.89 11.28 0.52
CA MET A 50 9.50 11.45 0.11
C MET A 50 8.60 11.48 1.36
N PRO A 51 7.94 12.60 1.69
CA PRO A 51 7.12 12.73 2.89
C PRO A 51 6.02 11.67 3.01
N THR A 52 5.45 11.26 1.87
CA THR A 52 4.36 10.28 1.82
C THR A 52 4.85 8.85 1.73
N ALA A 53 6.16 8.57 1.64
CA ALA A 53 6.68 7.19 1.67
C ALA A 53 7.00 6.73 3.09
N PHE A 54 6.81 5.44 3.37
CA PHE A 54 7.16 4.88 4.69
C PHE A 54 7.53 3.39 4.63
N VAL A 55 8.25 2.94 5.66
CA VAL A 55 8.53 1.52 5.92
C VAL A 55 8.05 1.17 7.33
N ALA A 56 7.28 0.09 7.44
CA ALA A 56 6.82 -0.46 8.71
C ALA A 56 7.43 -1.84 8.91
N SER A 57 8.18 -2.06 10.00
CA SER A 57 8.92 -3.31 10.25
C SER A 57 8.49 -4.00 11.55
N THR A 58 8.52 -5.32 11.56
CA THR A 58 8.36 -6.18 12.75
C THR A 58 9.27 -7.41 12.63
N GLY A 59 9.52 -8.08 13.76
CA GLY A 59 10.42 -9.23 13.83
C GLY A 59 11.90 -8.84 13.74
N SER A 60 12.76 -9.84 13.54
CA SER A 60 14.20 -9.65 13.43
C SER A 60 14.88 -10.82 12.72
N GLY A 61 16.08 -10.58 12.21
CA GLY A 61 16.87 -11.60 11.50
C GLY A 61 16.34 -11.87 10.09
N LYS A 62 16.66 -13.07 9.59
CA LYS A 62 16.31 -13.51 8.24
C LYS A 62 15.25 -14.62 8.24
N PRO A 63 14.44 -14.75 7.17
CA PRO A 63 14.45 -13.90 5.97
C PRO A 63 13.82 -12.52 6.21
N VAL A 64 14.15 -11.55 5.35
CA VAL A 64 13.46 -10.26 5.26
C VAL A 64 12.43 -10.34 4.13
N ILE A 65 11.15 -10.35 4.50
CA ILE A 65 10.03 -10.41 3.57
C ILE A 65 9.38 -9.02 3.48
N ALA A 66 9.24 -8.51 2.26
CA ALA A 66 8.56 -7.26 1.96
C ALA A 66 7.13 -7.51 1.46
N ILE A 67 6.18 -6.73 1.96
CA ILE A 67 4.85 -6.56 1.39
C ILE A 67 4.74 -5.10 0.94
N ILE A 68 4.29 -4.87 -0.29
CA ILE A 68 4.21 -3.53 -0.88
C ILE A 68 2.76 -3.08 -0.94
N GLY A 69 2.48 -1.81 -0.67
CA GLY A 69 1.16 -1.22 -0.86
C GLY A 69 1.24 0.22 -1.37
N GLU A 70 0.34 0.54 -2.30
CA GLU A 70 0.21 1.83 -2.97
C GLU A 70 -1.15 2.45 -2.71
N TYR A 71 -1.28 3.75 -2.89
CA TYR A 71 -2.44 4.52 -2.43
C TYR A 71 -2.66 5.85 -3.15
N ASP A 72 -1.96 6.10 -4.26
CA ASP A 72 -2.20 7.28 -5.09
C ASP A 72 -3.41 7.13 -6.01
N ALA A 73 -4.05 8.25 -6.29
CA ALA A 73 -5.16 8.38 -7.22
C ALA A 73 -4.69 8.98 -8.56
N LEU A 74 -5.57 8.89 -9.56
CA LEU A 74 -5.34 9.39 -10.90
C LEU A 74 -6.05 10.74 -11.12
N PRO A 75 -5.41 11.71 -11.79
CA PRO A 75 -6.01 13.01 -12.09
C PRO A 75 -7.19 12.85 -13.06
N GLY A 76 -8.28 13.58 -12.81
CA GLY A 76 -9.45 13.60 -13.69
C GLY A 76 -10.30 12.32 -13.68
N LEU A 77 -10.02 11.37 -12.79
CA LEU A 77 -10.75 10.10 -12.65
C LEU A 77 -11.70 10.04 -11.45
N SER A 78 -12.20 11.19 -10.98
CA SER A 78 -13.31 11.20 -10.02
C SER A 78 -14.48 10.37 -10.55
N GLN A 79 -15.02 9.51 -9.70
CA GLN A 79 -15.98 8.49 -10.11
C GLN A 79 -16.82 8.07 -8.91
N LYS A 80 -18.12 7.87 -9.12
CA LYS A 80 -19.02 7.17 -8.19
C LYS A 80 -18.77 5.67 -8.25
N THR A 81 -19.13 4.94 -7.20
CA THR A 81 -19.01 3.47 -7.15
C THR A 81 -20.08 2.77 -8.00
N VAL A 82 -20.11 3.06 -9.30
CA VAL A 82 -21.02 2.52 -10.32
C VAL A 82 -20.20 2.13 -11.56
N PRO A 83 -20.66 1.16 -12.37
CA PRO A 83 -19.91 0.65 -13.51
C PRO A 83 -19.87 1.59 -14.72
N GLU A 84 -20.78 2.57 -14.80
CA GLU A 84 -20.79 3.60 -15.83
C GLU A 84 -20.02 4.86 -15.44
N LYS A 85 -19.45 5.58 -16.41
CA LYS A 85 -18.77 6.86 -16.17
C LYS A 85 -19.73 7.88 -15.54
N ASN A 86 -19.51 8.19 -14.27
CA ASN A 86 -20.37 9.04 -13.46
C ASN A 86 -19.52 9.77 -12.40
N PRO A 87 -18.85 10.88 -12.76
CA PRO A 87 -17.96 11.57 -11.84
C PRO A 87 -18.72 12.12 -10.63
N GLU A 88 -18.17 11.95 -9.44
CA GLU A 88 -18.68 12.62 -8.23
C GLU A 88 -18.44 14.13 -8.35
N VAL A 89 -17.21 14.51 -8.73
CA VAL A 89 -16.83 15.89 -9.04
C VAL A 89 -16.10 15.92 -10.37
N ALA A 90 -16.67 16.58 -11.37
CA ALA A 90 -16.09 16.62 -12.71
C ALA A 90 -14.66 17.21 -12.71
N GLY A 91 -13.71 16.47 -13.29
CA GLY A 91 -12.30 16.87 -13.39
C GLY A 91 -11.46 16.65 -12.13
N ALA A 92 -12.07 16.26 -11.00
CA ALA A 92 -11.32 15.88 -9.80
C ALA A 92 -10.65 14.50 -9.98
N SER A 93 -9.71 14.20 -9.08
CA SER A 93 -9.00 12.92 -9.04
C SER A 93 -9.89 11.78 -8.51
N GLY A 94 -9.47 10.54 -8.78
CA GLY A 94 -10.14 9.35 -8.25
C GLY A 94 -9.33 8.07 -8.47
N HIS A 95 -9.71 7.00 -7.77
CA HIS A 95 -9.00 5.72 -7.82
C HIS A 95 -9.48 4.82 -8.97
N GLY A 96 -9.09 5.17 -10.20
CA GLY A 96 -9.36 4.35 -11.38
C GLY A 96 -8.62 3.00 -11.39
N CYS A 97 -7.44 2.93 -10.77
CA CYS A 97 -6.60 1.72 -10.71
C CYS A 97 -6.81 0.91 -9.42
N GLY A 98 -7.68 1.37 -8.51
CA GLY A 98 -8.02 0.64 -7.29
C GLY A 98 -6.96 0.68 -6.18
N HIS A 99 -6.04 1.66 -6.17
CA HIS A 99 -5.01 1.76 -5.13
C HIS A 99 -5.59 1.95 -3.71
N ASN A 100 -6.83 2.43 -3.59
CA ASN A 100 -7.56 2.44 -2.32
C ASN A 100 -7.84 1.03 -1.76
N LEU A 101 -7.97 0.02 -2.62
CA LEU A 101 -8.07 -1.39 -2.24
C LEU A 101 -6.67 -1.97 -2.02
N PHE A 102 -5.74 -1.67 -2.94
CA PHE A 102 -4.38 -2.20 -2.92
C PHE A 102 -3.69 -1.90 -1.58
N GLY A 103 -3.51 -0.62 -1.23
CA GLY A 103 -2.77 -0.23 -0.04
C GLY A 103 -3.35 -0.83 1.25
N VAL A 104 -4.68 -0.84 1.38
CA VAL A 104 -5.36 -1.36 2.57
C VAL A 104 -5.27 -2.88 2.67
N ALA A 105 -5.50 -3.60 1.56
CA ALA A 105 -5.45 -5.06 1.57
C ALA A 105 -4.02 -5.57 1.81
N ALA A 106 -3.01 -4.93 1.20
CA ALA A 106 -1.61 -5.26 1.43
C ALA A 106 -1.19 -4.98 2.88
N MET A 107 -1.62 -3.85 3.45
CA MET A 107 -1.38 -3.52 4.86
C MET A 107 -2.05 -4.54 5.78
N HIS A 108 -3.31 -4.91 5.52
CA HIS A 108 -4.02 -5.92 6.29
C HIS A 108 -3.32 -7.29 6.20
N ALA A 109 -2.82 -7.68 5.02
CA ALA A 109 -2.02 -8.89 4.85
C ALA A 109 -0.78 -8.86 5.74
N ALA A 110 -0.04 -7.74 5.81
CA ALA A 110 1.10 -7.60 6.71
C ALA A 110 0.72 -7.79 8.19
N ILE A 111 -0.41 -7.20 8.62
CA ILE A 111 -0.91 -7.36 9.99
C ILE A 111 -1.24 -8.83 10.29
N VAL A 112 -1.90 -9.52 9.36
CA VAL A 112 -2.24 -10.95 9.52
C VAL A 112 -0.99 -11.82 9.55
N VAL A 113 -0.03 -11.58 8.65
CA VAL A 113 1.25 -12.32 8.62
C VAL A 113 2.01 -12.12 9.92
N LYS A 114 2.08 -10.90 10.46
CA LYS A 114 2.67 -10.63 11.77
C LYS A 114 2.03 -11.49 12.87
N ARG A 115 0.69 -11.55 12.93
CA ARG A 115 -0.02 -12.38 13.92
C ARG A 115 0.32 -13.86 13.78
N VAL A 116 0.35 -14.38 12.55
CA VAL A 116 0.75 -15.77 12.29
C VAL A 116 2.20 -16.03 12.73
N MET A 117 3.12 -15.09 12.47
CA MET A 117 4.50 -15.18 12.96
C MET A 117 4.56 -15.25 14.48
N GLU A 118 3.76 -14.44 15.19
CA GLU A 118 3.70 -14.44 16.65
C GLU A 118 3.10 -15.73 17.21
N GLU A 119 1.96 -16.18 16.66
CA GLU A 119 1.25 -17.40 17.06
C GLU A 119 2.10 -18.66 16.85
N GLN A 120 2.79 -18.74 15.71
CA GLN A 120 3.61 -19.90 15.34
C GLN A 120 5.08 -19.74 15.74
N LYS A 121 5.45 -18.63 16.41
CA LYS A 121 6.82 -18.30 16.82
C LYS A 121 7.83 -18.36 15.67
N LEU A 122 7.43 -17.88 14.50
CA LEU A 122 8.28 -17.83 13.31
C LEU A 122 9.33 -16.72 13.47
N SER A 123 10.57 -17.03 13.12
CA SER A 123 11.66 -16.06 13.02
C SER A 123 11.69 -15.38 11.66
N GLY A 124 12.27 -14.18 11.60
CA GLY A 124 12.39 -13.39 10.39
C GLY A 124 11.92 -11.95 10.59
N THR A 125 12.11 -11.15 9.56
CA THR A 125 11.71 -9.74 9.52
C THR A 125 10.62 -9.57 8.47
N LEU A 126 9.49 -8.98 8.86
CA LEU A 126 8.44 -8.58 7.94
C LEU A 126 8.45 -7.06 7.81
N ARG A 127 8.46 -6.56 6.57
CA ARG A 127 8.38 -5.13 6.26
C ARG A 127 7.22 -4.84 5.33
N PHE A 128 6.40 -3.86 5.69
CA PHE A 128 5.46 -3.23 4.78
C PHE A 128 6.09 -1.96 4.20
N TYR A 129 6.07 -1.82 2.88
CA TYR A 129 6.56 -0.66 2.15
C TYR A 129 5.37 0.12 1.61
N GLY A 130 5.10 1.28 2.21
CA GLY A 130 4.12 2.24 1.71
C GLY A 130 4.75 3.09 0.63
N THR A 131 4.38 2.85 -0.63
CA THR A 131 5.02 3.43 -1.79
C THR A 131 4.09 4.43 -2.47
N PRO A 132 4.46 5.73 -2.55
CA PRO A 132 3.64 6.74 -3.19
C PRO A 132 3.85 6.80 -4.71
N ALA A 133 2.99 7.56 -5.38
CA ALA A 133 3.15 7.99 -6.77
C ALA A 133 3.49 6.87 -7.76
N GLU A 134 2.74 5.78 -7.76
CA GLU A 134 2.96 4.70 -8.72
C GLU A 134 2.64 5.16 -10.15
N GLU A 135 1.53 5.88 -10.34
CA GLU A 135 0.90 6.20 -11.64
C GLU A 135 1.72 7.15 -12.54
N GLY A 136 2.96 7.46 -12.15
CA GLY A 136 3.89 8.25 -12.96
C GLY A 136 5.05 8.87 -12.19
N GLY A 137 5.03 8.82 -10.85
CA GLY A 137 6.14 9.31 -10.02
C GLY A 137 7.23 8.28 -9.76
N GLY A 138 6.92 6.99 -9.86
CA GLY A 138 7.89 5.93 -9.60
C GLY A 138 8.42 5.94 -8.17
N GLY A 139 7.57 6.19 -7.16
CA GLY A 139 8.02 6.24 -5.75
C GLY A 139 8.79 4.97 -5.31
N LYS A 140 8.37 3.79 -5.80
CA LYS A 140 9.13 2.54 -5.62
C LYS A 140 10.58 2.63 -6.09
N ILE A 141 10.82 3.24 -7.26
CA ILE A 141 12.15 3.40 -7.86
C ILE A 141 13.03 4.26 -6.95
N HIS A 142 12.49 5.34 -6.40
CA HIS A 142 13.21 6.19 -5.45
C HIS A 142 13.58 5.43 -4.17
N MET A 143 12.66 4.62 -3.63
CA MET A 143 12.91 3.78 -2.46
C MET A 143 13.97 2.70 -2.73
N ILE A 144 13.94 2.07 -3.91
CA ILE A 144 14.96 1.11 -4.35
C ILE A 144 16.33 1.79 -4.47
N ARG A 145 16.40 2.96 -5.11
CA ARG A 145 17.65 3.74 -5.25
C ARG A 145 18.22 4.19 -3.92
N ALA A 146 17.37 4.54 -2.95
CA ALA A 146 17.77 4.84 -1.57
C ALA A 146 18.27 3.60 -0.80
N GLY A 147 18.18 2.41 -1.38
CA GLY A 147 18.72 1.17 -0.83
C GLY A 147 17.79 0.45 0.14
N LEU A 148 16.52 0.87 0.26
CA LEU A 148 15.56 0.32 1.23
C LEU A 148 15.19 -1.15 0.97
N PHE A 149 15.49 -1.66 -0.22
CA PHE A 149 15.23 -3.04 -0.65
C PHE A 149 16.49 -3.92 -0.71
N LYS A 150 17.68 -3.40 -0.40
CA LYS A 150 18.97 -4.12 -0.61
C LYS A 150 19.10 -5.42 0.18
N ASP A 151 18.43 -5.51 1.32
CA ASP A 151 18.48 -6.66 2.24
C ASP A 151 17.19 -7.50 2.23
N VAL A 152 16.24 -7.18 1.35
CA VAL A 152 14.99 -7.91 1.18
C VAL A 152 15.27 -9.23 0.44
N ASP A 153 14.91 -10.35 1.07
CA ASP A 153 15.09 -11.69 0.50
C ASP A 153 13.93 -12.05 -0.46
N ALA A 154 12.71 -11.55 -0.20
CA ALA A 154 11.57 -11.67 -1.11
C ALA A 154 10.59 -10.50 -0.95
N ALA A 155 9.96 -10.08 -2.06
CA ALA A 155 8.92 -9.05 -2.08
C ALA A 155 7.63 -9.59 -2.68
N LEU A 156 6.51 -9.32 -2.01
CA LEU A 156 5.17 -9.70 -2.40
C LEU A 156 4.33 -8.45 -2.63
N THR A 157 3.53 -8.49 -3.69
CA THR A 157 2.57 -7.45 -4.03
C THR A 157 1.32 -8.08 -4.63
N TRP A 158 0.25 -7.31 -4.71
CA TRP A 158 -0.97 -7.69 -5.42
C TRP A 158 -1.53 -6.45 -6.10
N HIS A 159 -2.42 -6.64 -7.07
CA HIS A 159 -3.14 -5.54 -7.69
C HIS A 159 -4.61 -5.94 -7.85
N PRO A 160 -5.58 -5.07 -7.53
CA PRO A 160 -6.98 -5.36 -7.79
C PRO A 160 -7.21 -5.54 -9.29
N TRP A 161 -8.00 -6.54 -9.63
CA TRP A 161 -8.39 -6.86 -10.99
C TRP A 161 -9.76 -7.56 -10.99
N ASP A 162 -10.36 -7.82 -12.15
CA ASP A 162 -11.65 -8.51 -12.27
C ASP A 162 -11.55 -10.05 -12.14
N PHE A 163 -10.33 -10.58 -12.04
CA PHE A 163 -10.04 -11.98 -11.74
C PHE A 163 -8.79 -12.14 -10.86
N ASN A 164 -8.63 -13.31 -10.24
CA ASN A 164 -7.46 -13.65 -9.45
C ASN A 164 -6.52 -14.56 -10.25
N ALA A 165 -5.28 -14.13 -10.45
CA ALA A 165 -4.24 -14.97 -11.06
C ALA A 165 -2.84 -14.61 -10.51
N PRO A 166 -1.93 -15.60 -10.35
CA PRO A 166 -0.52 -15.30 -10.16
C PRO A 166 0.06 -14.73 -11.47
N SER A 167 0.90 -13.71 -11.35
CA SER A 167 1.61 -13.11 -12.49
C SER A 167 3.10 -12.99 -12.16
N ASN A 168 3.95 -13.35 -13.12
CA ASN A 168 5.39 -13.07 -13.08
C ASN A 168 5.76 -11.88 -13.99
N GLN A 169 4.77 -11.12 -14.46
CA GLN A 169 5.00 -9.95 -15.28
C GLN A 169 5.56 -8.80 -14.44
N ASN A 170 6.35 -7.94 -15.07
CA ASN A 170 6.92 -6.78 -14.42
C ASN A 170 5.87 -5.67 -14.35
N TRP A 171 5.19 -5.53 -13.21
CA TRP A 171 4.30 -4.40 -12.89
C TRP A 171 5.05 -3.26 -12.20
N LEU A 172 6.22 -2.93 -12.74
CA LEU A 172 6.90 -1.70 -12.38
C LEU A 172 6.17 -0.60 -13.14
N ALA A 173 5.67 0.43 -12.45
CA ALA A 173 5.34 1.73 -13.03
C ALA A 173 6.39 2.09 -14.07
N THR A 174 6.08 1.82 -15.34
CA THR A 174 6.94 2.10 -16.47
C THR A 174 6.35 3.36 -17.07
N VAL A 175 6.93 4.50 -16.70
CA VAL A 175 6.88 5.71 -17.52
C VAL A 175 8.00 5.68 -18.53
#